data_AF-A0A7J8QS17-F1
#
_entry.id   AF-A0A7J8QS17-F1
#
_cell.length_a   1.000
_cell.length_b   1.000
_cell.length_c   1.000
_cell.angle_alpha   90.00
_cell.angle_beta   90.00
_cell.angle_gamma   90.00
#
_symmetry.space_group_name_H-M   'P 1'
#
loop_
_entity.id
_entity.type
_entity.pdbx_description
1 polymer ?
#
loop_
_entity_poly.entity_id
_entity_poly.type
_entity_poly.pdbx_seq_one_letter_code
_entity_poly.pdbx_strand_id
1 'polypeptide(L)'
;LCHIAQVIKGDNDVLLKGVGDKSAIEEVKHILDTARRAATRREVFHTDFLTPPVLKESMIVLQKLADVKAVAQGGYPQAERCRLSIGHSEVLTNDPNVVAAINISGNFSFQPCSHGDFLGAILGKGIAREKLGDIN
;
A
#
# COMPACT_ATOMS: atom_id res chain seq x y z
N LEU A 1 -24.40 16.58 -12.43
CA LEU A 1 -23.24 15.68 -12.23
C LEU A 1 -21.91 16.41 -11.92
N CYS A 2 -21.83 17.75 -11.90
CA CYS A 2 -20.56 18.48 -11.74
C CYS A 2 -20.25 18.96 -10.29
N HIS A 3 -21.22 19.01 -9.38
CA HIS A 3 -20.99 19.52 -8.01
C HIS A 3 -20.30 18.52 -7.06
N ILE A 4 -20.58 17.22 -7.18
CA ILE A 4 -20.00 16.21 -6.28
C ILE A 4 -18.49 16.06 -6.52
N ALA A 5 -18.06 16.07 -7.78
CA ALA A 5 -16.64 15.98 -8.13
C ALA A 5 -15.83 17.20 -7.64
N GLN A 6 -16.40 18.41 -7.67
CA GLN A 6 -15.73 19.62 -7.17
C GLN A 6 -15.60 19.64 -5.65
N VAL A 7 -16.63 19.17 -4.92
CA VAL A 7 -16.58 19.03 -3.45
C VAL A 7 -15.53 18.01 -3.03
N ILE A 8 -15.44 16.86 -3.72
CA ILE A 8 -14.42 15.84 -3.46
C ILE A 8 -13.00 16.37 -3.72
N LYS A 9 -12.83 17.18 -4.77
CA LYS A 9 -11.52 17.74 -5.14
C LYS A 9 -11.02 18.78 -4.13
N GLY A 10 -11.90 19.65 -3.64
CA GLY A 10 -11.55 20.66 -2.62
C GLY A 10 -11.23 20.06 -1.24
N ASP A 11 -11.85 18.92 -0.91
CA ASP A 11 -11.64 18.20 0.35
C ASP A 11 -10.28 17.47 0.37
N ASN A 12 -9.88 16.88 -0.77
CA ASN A 12 -8.55 16.25 -0.91
C ASN A 12 -7.42 17.27 -0.73
N ASP A 13 -7.55 18.48 -1.30
CA ASP A 13 -6.52 19.52 -1.17
C ASP A 13 -6.29 19.96 0.28
N VAL A 14 -7.33 19.96 1.13
CA VAL A 14 -7.20 20.24 2.58
C VAL A 14 -6.50 19.09 3.29
N LEU A 15 -6.86 17.86 2.97
CA LEU A 15 -6.30 16.65 3.57
C LEU A 15 -4.80 16.49 3.25
N LEU A 16 -4.39 16.91 2.05
CA LEU A 16 -3.02 16.82 1.52
C LEU A 16 -2.08 17.93 2.00
N LYS A 17 -2.56 18.99 2.66
CA LYS A 17 -1.72 20.10 3.18
C LYS A 17 -0.62 19.66 4.17
N GLY A 18 -0.70 18.44 4.69
CA GLY A 18 0.30 17.86 5.59
C GLY A 18 1.29 16.89 4.94
N VAL A 19 1.16 16.60 3.64
CA VAL A 19 2.04 15.65 2.95
C VAL A 19 3.36 16.33 2.62
N GLY A 20 4.43 15.90 3.28
CA GLY A 20 5.74 16.54 3.18
C GLY A 20 6.50 16.17 1.90
N ASP A 21 6.28 14.96 1.39
CA ASP A 21 6.96 14.44 0.21
C ASP A 21 6.14 14.67 -1.07
N LYS A 22 6.63 15.58 -1.94
CA LYS A 22 5.99 15.90 -3.22
C LYS A 22 5.90 14.71 -4.17
N SER A 23 6.83 13.75 -4.08
CA SER A 23 6.83 12.55 -4.92
C SER A 23 5.71 11.59 -4.54
N ALA A 24 5.25 11.63 -3.28
CA ALA A 24 4.20 10.76 -2.77
C ALA A 24 2.78 11.29 -3.01
N ILE A 25 2.61 12.60 -3.26
CA ILE A 25 1.29 13.27 -3.30
C ILE A 25 0.31 12.59 -4.27
N GLU A 26 0.77 12.20 -5.46
CA GLU A 26 -0.13 11.66 -6.48
C GLU A 26 -0.62 10.24 -6.14
N GLU A 27 0.26 9.40 -5.59
CA GLU A 27 -0.15 8.08 -5.08
C GLU A 27 -1.08 8.21 -3.86
N VAL A 28 -0.81 9.15 -2.95
CA VAL A 28 -1.67 9.40 -1.79
C VAL A 28 -3.06 9.85 -2.22
N LYS A 29 -3.18 10.69 -3.26
CA LYS A 29 -4.48 11.05 -3.85
C LYS A 29 -5.24 9.83 -4.35
N HIS A 30 -4.57 8.94 -5.08
CA HIS A 30 -5.19 7.73 -5.60
C HIS A 30 -5.65 6.79 -4.47
N ILE A 31 -4.89 6.74 -3.37
CA ILE A 31 -5.23 6.00 -2.16
C ILE A 31 -6.46 6.60 -1.47
N LEU A 32 -6.56 7.93 -1.37
CA LEU A 32 -7.74 8.62 -0.83
C LEU A 32 -9.00 8.30 -1.64
N ASP A 33 -8.92 8.36 -2.97
CA ASP A 33 -10.05 8.02 -3.84
C ASP A 33 -10.47 6.55 -3.67
N THR A 34 -9.51 5.67 -3.41
CA THR A 34 -9.77 4.27 -3.08
C THR A 34 -10.47 4.12 -1.73
N ALA A 35 -10.04 4.87 -0.71
CA ALA A 35 -10.68 4.87 0.60
C ALA A 35 -12.14 5.32 0.56
N ARG A 36 -12.45 6.39 -0.20
CA ARG A 36 -13.83 6.87 -0.36
C ARG A 36 -14.71 5.81 -1.04
N ARG A 37 -14.17 5.10 -2.03
CA ARG A 37 -14.85 3.95 -2.66
C ARG A 37 -15.06 2.80 -1.68
N ALA A 38 -14.05 2.48 -0.86
CA ALA A 38 -14.13 1.45 0.18
C ALA A 38 -15.24 1.73 1.19
N ALA A 39 -15.33 2.97 1.68
CA ALA A 39 -16.38 3.42 2.59
C ALA A 39 -17.78 3.30 1.95
N THR A 40 -17.92 3.78 0.71
CA THR A 40 -19.21 3.80 -0.01
C THR A 40 -19.72 2.39 -0.34
N ARG A 41 -18.82 1.51 -0.80
CA ARG A 41 -19.16 0.15 -1.25
C ARG A 41 -19.17 -0.87 -0.12
N ARG A 42 -18.65 -0.51 1.06
CA ARG A 42 -18.39 -1.44 2.17
C ARG A 42 -17.56 -2.66 1.75
N GLU A 43 -16.60 -2.43 0.86
CA GLU A 43 -15.67 -3.44 0.36
C GLU A 43 -14.25 -3.16 0.89
N VAL A 44 -13.42 -4.19 0.95
CA VAL A 44 -12.00 -4.06 1.27
C VAL A 44 -11.20 -3.97 -0.04
N PHE A 45 -10.35 -2.95 -0.14
CA PHE A 45 -9.41 -2.74 -1.23
C PHE A 45 -7.99 -2.95 -0.73
N HIS A 46 -7.12 -3.46 -1.60
CA HIS A 46 -5.70 -3.64 -1.31
C HIS A 46 -4.87 -2.91 -2.35
N THR A 47 -3.95 -2.07 -1.91
CA THR A 47 -2.98 -1.39 -2.80
C THR A 47 -1.96 -2.38 -3.33
N ASP A 48 -1.01 -1.91 -4.13
CA ASP A 48 0.25 -2.64 -4.32
C ASP A 48 1.24 -2.33 -3.19
N PHE A 49 2.45 -2.88 -3.25
CA PHE A 49 3.50 -2.57 -2.26
C PHE A 49 3.95 -1.13 -2.42
N LEU A 50 3.57 -0.31 -1.44
CA LEU A 50 3.89 1.11 -1.34
C LEU A 50 5.31 1.29 -0.82
N THR A 51 5.93 2.40 -1.22
CA THR A 51 7.20 2.84 -0.63
C THR A 51 6.98 3.40 0.78
N PRO A 52 8.01 3.42 1.65
CA PRO A 52 7.87 3.96 3.00
C PRO A 52 7.31 5.39 3.06
N PRO A 53 7.72 6.35 2.20
CA PRO A 53 7.14 7.69 2.19
C PRO A 53 5.64 7.69 1.85
N VAL A 54 5.23 6.97 0.79
CA VAL A 54 3.83 6.90 0.37
C VAL A 54 2.96 6.25 1.43
N LEU A 55 3.44 5.17 2.05
CA LEU A 55 2.73 4.48 3.12
C LEU A 55 2.50 5.40 4.32
N LYS A 56 3.56 6.07 4.78
CA LYS A 56 3.50 6.99 5.92
C LYS A 56 2.48 8.10 5.68
N GLU A 57 2.57 8.76 4.54
CA GLU A 57 1.68 9.87 4.19
C GLU A 57 0.23 9.41 4.01
N SER A 58 0.03 8.25 3.39
CA SER A 58 -1.29 7.64 3.24
C SER A 58 -1.93 7.35 4.59
N MET A 59 -1.20 6.75 5.53
CA MET A 59 -1.72 6.44 6.86
C MET A 59 -2.13 7.72 7.62
N ILE A 60 -1.33 8.79 7.54
CA ILE A 60 -1.65 10.08 8.18
C ILE A 60 -2.96 10.65 7.64
N VAL A 61 -3.17 10.60 6.32
CA VAL A 61 -4.37 11.18 5.73
C VAL A 61 -5.59 10.28 5.97
N LEU A 62 -5.46 8.96 5.84
CA LEU A 62 -6.55 8.02 6.03
C LEU A 62 -7.10 8.03 7.47
N GLN A 63 -6.26 8.29 8.48
CA GLN A 63 -6.70 8.45 9.87
C GLN A 63 -7.69 9.61 10.08
N LYS A 64 -7.75 10.56 9.15
CA LYS A 64 -8.69 11.70 9.21
C LYS A 64 -10.06 11.38 8.63
N LEU A 65 -10.21 10.25 7.93
CA LEU A 65 -11.48 9.84 7.32
C LEU A 65 -12.32 9.07 8.35
N ALA A 66 -13.56 9.51 8.54
CA ALA A 66 -14.54 8.73 9.29
C ALA A 66 -14.89 7.44 8.54
N ASP A 67 -15.25 6.40 9.29
CA ASP A 67 -15.73 5.11 8.79
C ASP A 67 -14.77 4.34 7.87
N VAL A 68 -13.51 4.80 7.77
CA VAL A 68 -12.43 4.13 7.04
C VAL A 68 -11.43 3.58 8.04
N LYS A 69 -11.02 2.34 7.81
CA LYS A 69 -9.91 1.69 8.47
C LYS A 69 -8.85 1.34 7.44
N ALA A 70 -7.59 1.45 7.86
CA ALA A 70 -6.45 1.08 7.04
C ALA A 70 -5.46 0.24 7.85
N VAL A 71 -4.97 -0.85 7.27
CA VAL A 71 -3.99 -1.76 7.89
C VAL A 71 -2.84 -2.00 6.92
N ALA A 72 -1.62 -1.69 7.36
CA ALA A 72 -0.40 -1.88 6.59
C ALA A 72 0.24 -3.25 6.89
N GLN A 73 0.68 -3.96 5.85
CA GLN A 73 1.31 -5.27 5.98
C GLN A 73 2.46 -5.46 5.00
N GLY A 74 3.64 -5.79 5.53
CA GLY A 74 4.83 -6.10 4.71
C GLY A 74 5.29 -7.56 4.82
N GLY A 75 4.58 -8.40 5.57
CA GLY A 75 4.88 -9.84 5.71
C GLY A 75 5.88 -10.20 6.80
N TYR A 76 6.62 -9.23 7.35
CA TYR A 76 7.49 -9.38 8.52
C TYR A 76 7.61 -8.05 9.29
N PRO A 77 8.05 -8.05 10.57
CA PRO A 77 7.98 -6.87 11.44
C PRO A 77 8.76 -5.64 10.99
N GLN A 78 9.79 -5.80 10.16
CA GLN A 78 10.70 -4.72 9.74
C GLN A 78 10.61 -4.43 8.24
N ALA A 79 9.51 -4.83 7.60
CA ALA A 79 9.29 -4.55 6.20
C ALA A 79 9.22 -3.03 5.93
N GLU A 80 10.04 -2.56 5.01
CA GLU A 80 10.02 -1.20 4.49
C GLU A 80 8.84 -1.03 3.54
N ARG A 81 8.68 -1.96 2.58
CA ARG A 81 7.56 -1.93 1.64
C ARG A 81 6.37 -2.69 2.21
N CYS A 82 5.23 -2.00 2.32
CA CYS A 82 3.99 -2.60 2.77
C CYS A 82 2.87 -2.46 1.75
N ARG A 83 1.98 -3.44 1.76
CA ARG A 83 0.66 -3.35 1.15
C ARG A 83 -0.31 -2.72 2.13
N LEU A 84 -1.20 -1.86 1.64
CA LEU A 84 -2.22 -1.23 2.46
C LEU A 84 -3.59 -1.85 2.16
N SER A 85 -4.24 -2.38 3.20
CA SER A 85 -5.64 -2.82 3.16
C SER A 85 -6.51 -1.68 3.65
N ILE A 86 -7.52 -1.29 2.88
CA ILE A 86 -8.40 -0.15 3.15
C ILE A 86 -9.84 -0.62 3.06
N GLY A 87 -10.67 -0.34 4.07
CA GLY A 87 -12.04 -0.81 4.11
C GLY A 87 -12.88 -0.02 5.09
N HIS A 88 -14.18 -0.29 5.10
CA HIS A 88 -15.05 0.23 6.16
C HIS A 88 -14.62 -0.34 7.52
N SER A 89 -14.68 0.45 8.58
CA SER A 89 -14.19 0.07 9.93
C SER A 89 -14.84 -1.20 10.49
N GLU A 90 -16.10 -1.46 10.14
CA GLU A 90 -16.83 -2.68 10.54
C GLU A 90 -16.50 -3.92 9.71
N VAL A 91 -15.92 -3.74 8.51
CA VAL A 91 -15.66 -4.83 7.55
C VAL A 91 -14.19 -5.27 7.61
N LEU A 92 -13.26 -4.32 7.73
CA LEU A 92 -11.83 -4.62 7.71
C LEU A 92 -11.33 -5.15 9.06
N THR A 93 -10.71 -6.33 9.04
CA THR A 93 -10.08 -6.94 10.23
C THR A 93 -8.82 -6.15 10.65
N ASN A 94 -8.37 -6.33 11.90
CA ASN A 94 -7.10 -5.74 12.36
C ASN A 94 -5.87 -6.43 11.77
N ASP A 95 -6.03 -7.68 11.34
CA ASP A 95 -4.97 -8.51 10.78
C ASP A 95 -5.50 -9.21 9.52
N PRO A 96 -5.50 -8.52 8.36
CA PRO A 96 -5.87 -9.14 7.09
C PRO A 96 -4.79 -10.15 6.70
N ASN A 97 -5.12 -11.29 6.08
CA ASN A 97 -4.08 -12.23 5.64
C ASN A 97 -3.79 -12.05 4.15
N VAL A 98 -3.19 -10.91 3.75
CA VAL A 98 -2.97 -10.57 2.33
C VAL A 98 -1.51 -10.47 1.89
N VAL A 99 -0.57 -10.62 2.83
CA VAL A 99 0.87 -10.65 2.56
C VAL A 99 1.52 -11.75 3.41
N ALA A 100 2.42 -12.53 2.81
CA ALA A 100 3.20 -13.55 3.50
C ALA A 100 4.68 -13.40 3.16
N ALA A 101 5.55 -13.52 4.16
CA ALA A 101 6.99 -13.65 3.94
C ALA A 101 7.35 -15.10 3.58
N ILE A 102 8.26 -15.27 2.62
CA ILE A 102 8.75 -16.56 2.18
C ILE A 102 10.24 -16.63 2.50
N ASN A 103 10.64 -17.69 3.20
CA ASN A 103 12.05 -17.99 3.44
C ASN A 103 12.54 -18.97 2.38
N ILE A 104 13.59 -18.58 1.64
CA ILE A 104 14.22 -19.43 0.63
C ILE A 104 15.56 -19.91 1.17
N SER A 105 15.72 -21.23 1.27
CA SER A 105 16.96 -21.87 1.69
C SER A 105 17.52 -22.76 0.58
N GLY A 106 18.84 -22.87 0.50
CA GLY A 106 19.53 -23.62 -0.54
C GLY A 106 21.03 -23.62 -0.36
N ASN A 107 21.74 -24.44 -1.15
CA ASN A 107 23.19 -24.46 -1.15
C ASN A 107 23.73 -23.37 -2.10
N PHE A 108 23.95 -22.18 -1.56
CA PHE A 108 24.52 -21.04 -2.29
C PHE A 108 26.05 -20.95 -2.18
N SER A 109 26.71 -22.01 -1.69
CA SER A 109 28.17 -22.02 -1.46
C SER A 109 28.96 -22.00 -2.77
N PHE A 110 28.42 -22.60 -3.83
CA PHE A 110 29.08 -22.72 -5.13
C PHE A 110 28.71 -21.58 -6.09
N GLN A 111 27.53 -20.99 -5.91
CA GLN A 111 27.06 -19.83 -6.66
C GLN A 111 26.31 -18.92 -5.69
N PRO A 112 26.95 -17.85 -5.19
CA PRO A 112 26.28 -16.85 -4.38
C PRO A 112 25.14 -16.24 -5.19
N CYS A 113 23.95 -16.16 -4.59
CA CYS A 113 22.84 -15.42 -5.15
C CYS A 113 22.78 -14.03 -4.49
N SER A 114 22.67 -13.01 -5.33
CA SER A 114 22.44 -11.63 -4.93
C SER A 114 20.94 -11.32 -4.90
N HIS A 115 20.58 -10.19 -4.30
CA HIS A 115 19.22 -9.61 -4.39
C HIS A 115 18.72 -9.56 -5.84
N GLY A 116 19.60 -9.17 -6.78
CA GLY A 116 19.27 -9.04 -8.20
C GLY A 116 18.90 -10.37 -8.86
N ASP A 117 19.48 -11.49 -8.41
CA ASP A 117 19.19 -12.81 -8.96
C ASP A 117 17.79 -13.27 -8.58
N PHE A 118 17.40 -13.10 -7.31
CA PHE A 118 16.04 -13.39 -6.86
C PHE A 118 15.02 -12.48 -7.53
N LEU A 119 15.31 -11.18 -7.58
CA LEU A 119 14.42 -10.22 -8.23
C LEU A 119 14.25 -10.56 -9.72
N GLY A 120 15.34 -10.82 -10.44
CA GLY A 120 15.32 -11.20 -11.84
C GLY A 120 14.55 -12.50 -12.09
N ALA A 121 14.73 -13.51 -11.24
CA ALA A 121 14.00 -14.77 -11.34
C ALA A 121 12.49 -14.59 -11.16
N ILE A 122 12.06 -13.76 -10.20
CA ILE A 122 10.64 -13.49 -9.93
C ILE A 122 10.03 -12.67 -11.07
N LEU A 123 10.68 -11.56 -11.47
CA LEU A 123 10.19 -10.70 -12.56
C LEU A 123 10.16 -11.46 -13.90
N GLY A 124 11.12 -12.36 -14.13
CA GLY A 124 11.17 -13.24 -15.31
C GLY A 124 9.99 -14.22 -15.42
N LYS A 125 9.20 -14.39 -14.36
CA LYS A 125 7.93 -15.14 -14.39
C LYS A 125 6.71 -14.27 -14.72
N GLY A 126 6.91 -12.98 -15.01
CA GLY A 126 5.85 -12.02 -15.32
C GLY A 126 5.16 -11.41 -14.09
N ILE A 127 5.74 -11.57 -12.90
CA ILE A 127 5.24 -10.92 -11.69
C ILE A 127 5.74 -9.47 -11.70
N ALA A 128 4.83 -8.51 -11.56
CA ALA A 128 5.17 -7.09 -11.58
C ALA A 128 5.88 -6.63 -10.29
N ARG A 129 6.78 -5.66 -10.39
CA ARG A 129 7.66 -5.23 -9.28
C ARG A 129 6.88 -4.67 -8.09
N GLU A 130 5.77 -4.00 -8.35
CA GLU A 130 4.85 -3.44 -7.38
C GLU A 130 4.07 -4.50 -6.60
N LYS A 131 4.02 -5.75 -7.09
CA LYS A 131 3.45 -6.90 -6.34
C LYS A 131 4.43 -7.53 -5.37
N LEU A 132 5.66 -7.03 -5.30
CA LEU A 132 6.73 -7.56 -4.46
C LEU A 132 7.12 -6.58 -3.36
N GLY A 133 7.21 -7.10 -2.14
CA GLY A 133 7.76 -6.39 -0.99
C GLY A 133 9.28 -6.39 -1.02
N ASP A 134 9.87 -6.49 0.17
CA ASP A 134 11.31 -6.50 0.34
C ASP A 134 11.91 -7.88 0.06
N ILE A 135 13.17 -7.87 -0.38
CA ILE A 135 13.99 -9.07 -0.57
C ILE A 135 15.28 -8.81 0.18
N ASN A 136 15.49 -9.57 1.25
CA ASN A 136 16.60 -9.43 2.19
C ASN A 136 17.63 -10.55 2.02
#